data_AF-A0A6A8Q911-F1
#
_entry.id   AF-A0A6A8Q911-F1
#
_cell.length_a   1.000
_cell.length_b   1.000
_cell.length_c   1.000
_cell.angle_alpha   90.00
_cell.angle_beta   90.00
_cell.angle_gamma   90.00
#
_symmetry.space_group_name_H-M   'P 1'
#
loop_
_entity.id
_entity.type
_entity.pdbx_description
1 polymer ?
#
loop_
_entity_poly.entity_id
_entity_poly.type
_entity_poly.pdbx_seq_one_letter_code
_entity_poly.pdbx_strand_id
1 'polypeptide(L)'
;MMEKILGLDLGVASIGWSLIEYDKKNGEILGNGVRIFDQNLKRDQESQKGESKNKLRGTQRRTRRLRDRRRRRKKALYYILRDLDMIPDKNQKDKWNIWAQIDPYKIRTKGLYEKLTQKEFGRALYHLDQRRGYKSNRKSGNEKKGVVQSGISEVRKAMDKTESKTLGEFLFKIQDNHLKDKYKFGEEFWRRIRNKYTHRDMYQEEFDLLWKKQAEFYHDILTPELKNKLEEDVIFYQRPIGSQAENVGHCSLENDKKRIPKARLIFQEFRLIKTLNNLTVADENGQGLPFSDEQKELIYNYLNKRETVSFNALKSLIGYNKNAVFNLEIGEKENLTGNKTNAKLTNAVFKSLMQQRLRGVLGFAVWGKGTQIFE
;
A
#
# COMPACT_ATOMS: atom_id res chain seq x y z
N MET A 1 -4.69 26.86 -56.42
CA MET A 1 -5.11 25.46 -56.29
C MET A 1 -6.11 25.45 -55.15
N MET A 2 -7.31 24.91 -55.35
CA MET A 2 -8.32 24.81 -54.29
C MET A 2 -7.91 23.70 -53.31
N GLU A 3 -7.73 24.04 -52.04
CA GLU A 3 -7.37 23.13 -50.97
C GLU A 3 -8.62 22.72 -50.19
N LYS A 4 -8.73 21.44 -49.80
CA LYS A 4 -9.82 20.96 -48.94
C LYS A 4 -9.34 20.86 -47.50
N ILE A 5 -10.00 21.58 -46.60
CA ILE A 5 -9.69 21.66 -45.18
C ILE A 5 -10.82 21.01 -44.38
N LEU A 6 -10.47 20.05 -43.52
CA LEU A 6 -11.40 19.42 -42.58
C LEU A 6 -11.20 20.01 -41.18
N GLY A 7 -12.16 20.80 -40.71
CA GLY A 7 -12.24 21.25 -39.32
C GLY A 7 -12.97 20.21 -38.47
N LEU A 8 -12.40 19.87 -37.30
CA LEU A 8 -13.01 18.96 -36.32
C LEU A 8 -13.12 19.66 -34.97
N ASP A 9 -14.33 19.75 -34.42
CA ASP A 9 -14.60 20.17 -33.05
C ASP A 9 -14.90 18.93 -32.19
N LEU A 10 -13.90 18.52 -31.39
CA LEU A 10 -13.93 17.28 -30.61
C LEU A 10 -14.46 17.54 -29.19
N GLY A 11 -15.77 17.39 -29.02
CA GLY A 11 -16.44 17.42 -27.73
C GLY A 11 -16.44 16.07 -27.00
N VAL A 12 -16.82 16.10 -25.71
CA VAL A 12 -16.90 14.89 -24.87
C VAL A 12 -18.00 13.89 -25.31
N ALA A 13 -19.03 14.36 -26.03
CA ALA A 13 -20.16 13.56 -26.53
C ALA A 13 -20.53 13.86 -27.99
N SER A 14 -19.73 14.67 -28.67
CA SER A 14 -20.03 15.13 -30.02
C SER A 14 -18.75 15.40 -30.79
N ILE A 15 -18.79 15.16 -32.10
CA ILE A 15 -17.75 15.58 -33.03
C ILE A 15 -18.43 16.47 -34.06
N GLY A 16 -18.22 17.78 -33.96
CA GLY A 16 -18.56 18.71 -35.03
C GLY A 16 -17.54 18.56 -36.16
N TRP A 17 -17.97 18.57 -37.41
CA TRP A 17 -17.08 18.55 -38.55
C TRP A 17 -17.55 19.53 -39.63
N SER A 18 -16.60 20.13 -40.34
CA SER A 18 -16.84 20.99 -41.49
C SER A 18 -15.75 20.77 -42.53
N LEU A 19 -16.14 20.55 -43.78
CA LEU A 19 -15.25 20.42 -44.93
C LEU A 19 -15.40 21.68 -45.79
N ILE A 20 -14.29 22.39 -45.99
CA ILE A 20 -14.26 23.66 -46.71
C ILE A 20 -13.28 23.52 -47.88
N GLU A 21 -13.66 24.02 -49.06
CA GLU A 21 -12.76 24.26 -50.17
C GLU A 21 -12.27 25.71 -50.13
N TYR A 22 -10.96 25.92 -50.19
CA TYR A 22 -10.33 27.22 -49.92
C TYR A 22 -9.22 27.53 -50.93
N ASP A 23 -9.22 28.74 -51.48
CA ASP A 23 -8.24 29.19 -52.49
C ASP A 23 -7.39 30.39 -52.04
N LYS A 24 -7.28 30.62 -50.71
CA LYS A 24 -6.61 31.77 -50.04
C LYS A 24 -7.37 33.09 -50.06
N LYS A 25 -8.42 33.25 -50.88
CA LYS A 25 -9.28 34.44 -50.86
C LYS A 25 -10.74 34.12 -50.60
N ASN A 26 -11.22 32.99 -51.11
CA ASN A 26 -12.60 32.54 -50.98
C ASN A 26 -12.61 31.16 -50.33
N GLY A 27 -13.63 30.93 -49.50
CA GLY A 27 -13.89 29.63 -48.87
C GLY A 27 -15.33 29.22 -49.13
N GLU A 28 -15.54 27.99 -49.59
CA GLU A 28 -16.86 27.38 -49.78
C GLU A 28 -17.02 26.18 -48.85
N ILE A 29 -18.16 26.10 -48.15
CA ILE A 29 -18.47 24.95 -47.30
C ILE A 29 -18.99 23.81 -48.18
N LEU A 30 -18.18 22.77 -48.36
CA LEU A 30 -18.58 21.55 -49.08
C LEU A 30 -19.52 20.66 -48.25
N GLY A 31 -19.44 20.75 -46.93
CA GLY A 31 -20.32 20.02 -46.03
C GLY A 31 -20.00 20.25 -44.57
N ASN A 32 -20.99 20.04 -43.71
CA ASN A 32 -20.80 20.07 -42.26
C ASN A 32 -21.76 19.10 -41.58
N GLY A 33 -21.50 18.84 -40.30
CA GLY A 33 -22.40 18.06 -39.48
C GLY A 33 -21.90 17.86 -38.07
N VAL A 34 -22.72 17.20 -37.27
CA VAL A 34 -22.36 16.85 -35.89
C VAL A 34 -22.65 15.38 -35.66
N ARG A 35 -21.61 14.62 -35.31
CA ARG A 35 -21.75 13.24 -34.85
C ARG A 35 -21.93 13.23 -33.34
N ILE A 36 -23.13 12.92 -32.87
CA ILE A 36 -23.42 12.72 -31.44
C ILE A 36 -23.13 11.25 -31.06
N PHE A 37 -22.53 11.01 -29.90
CA PHE A 37 -22.27 9.68 -29.36
C PHE A 37 -22.42 9.62 -27.84
N ASP A 38 -22.74 8.44 -27.30
CA ASP A 38 -22.80 8.21 -25.86
C ASP A 38 -21.38 8.30 -25.26
N GLN A 39 -21.23 9.12 -24.21
CA GLN A 39 -20.01 9.23 -23.41
C GLN A 39 -19.59 7.92 -22.72
N ASN A 40 -20.43 6.87 -22.82
CA ASN A 40 -20.21 5.55 -22.22
C ASN A 40 -20.05 5.61 -20.69
N LEU A 41 -20.70 6.60 -20.07
CA LEU A 41 -20.77 6.78 -18.64
C LEU A 41 -22.11 6.26 -18.12
N LYS A 42 -22.08 5.47 -17.04
CA LYS A 42 -23.29 5.25 -16.24
C LYS A 42 -23.44 6.43 -15.30
N ARG A 43 -24.49 7.23 -15.50
CA ARG A 43 -24.85 8.34 -14.61
C ARG A 43 -25.87 7.83 -13.60
N ASP A 44 -25.61 8.03 -12.32
CA ASP A 44 -26.69 7.98 -11.32
C ASP A 44 -27.53 9.24 -11.47
N GLN A 45 -28.85 9.10 -11.38
CA GLN A 45 -29.80 10.22 -11.55
C GLN A 45 -29.56 11.36 -10.55
N GLU A 46 -28.92 11.09 -9.41
CA GLU A 46 -28.68 12.07 -8.34
C GLU A 46 -27.32 12.79 -8.41
N SER A 47 -26.26 12.17 -8.93
CA SER A 47 -24.89 12.64 -8.64
C SER A 47 -24.19 13.39 -9.79
N GLN A 48 -24.77 13.44 -10.99
CA GLN A 48 -24.18 13.97 -12.24
C GLN A 48 -22.76 13.45 -12.59
N LYS A 49 -22.12 12.67 -11.72
CA LYS A 49 -20.81 12.05 -11.90
C LYS A 49 -21.01 10.69 -12.55
N GLY A 50 -20.72 10.62 -13.83
CA GLY A 50 -20.75 9.38 -14.58
C GLY A 50 -19.56 8.48 -14.25
N GLU A 51 -19.80 7.21 -13.88
CA GLU A 51 -18.73 6.21 -13.79
C GLU A 51 -18.57 5.46 -15.13
N SER A 52 -17.32 5.19 -15.52
CA SER A 52 -17.07 4.41 -16.75
C SER A 52 -17.53 2.96 -16.58
N LYS A 53 -18.14 2.40 -17.64
CA LYS A 53 -18.56 0.98 -17.68
C LYS A 53 -17.40 0.02 -17.35
N ASN A 54 -16.17 0.37 -17.75
CA ASN A 54 -14.95 -0.40 -17.45
C ASN A 54 -14.60 -0.43 -15.94
N LYS A 55 -14.80 0.68 -15.22
CA LYS A 55 -14.60 0.73 -13.76
C LYS A 55 -15.54 -0.26 -13.06
N LEU A 56 -16.82 -0.24 -13.42
CA LEU A 56 -17.83 -1.16 -12.90
C LEU A 56 -17.47 -2.63 -13.20
N ARG A 57 -17.16 -2.95 -14.46
CA ARG A 57 -16.72 -4.29 -14.87
C ARG A 57 -15.50 -4.76 -14.07
N GLY A 58 -14.53 -3.87 -13.87
CA GLY A 58 -13.34 -4.11 -13.05
C GLY A 58 -13.67 -4.41 -11.59
N THR A 59 -14.56 -3.62 -10.98
CA THR A 59 -15.02 -3.81 -9.60
C THR A 59 -15.72 -5.16 -9.43
N GLN A 60 -16.70 -5.48 -10.27
CA GLN A 60 -17.41 -6.76 -10.21
C GLN A 60 -16.46 -7.96 -10.38
N ARG A 61 -15.50 -7.87 -11.31
CA ARG A 61 -14.47 -8.91 -11.50
C ARG A 61 -13.62 -9.10 -10.24
N ARG A 62 -13.19 -8.01 -9.59
CA ARG A 62 -12.45 -8.07 -8.32
C ARG A 62 -13.28 -8.72 -7.22
N THR A 63 -14.55 -8.34 -7.07
CA THR A 63 -15.47 -8.91 -6.07
C THR A 63 -15.66 -10.41 -6.26
N ARG A 64 -15.85 -10.89 -7.49
CA ARG A 64 -15.94 -12.33 -7.80
C ARG A 64 -14.67 -13.08 -7.39
N ARG A 65 -13.49 -12.54 -7.72
CA ARG A 65 -12.20 -13.12 -7.35
C ARG A 65 -12.00 -13.14 -5.82
N LEU A 66 -12.40 -12.08 -5.11
CA LEU A 66 -12.34 -12.02 -3.65
C LEU A 66 -13.23 -13.08 -3.00
N ARG A 67 -14.47 -13.23 -3.46
CA ARG A 67 -15.41 -14.26 -2.99
C ARG A 67 -14.85 -15.66 -3.22
N ASP A 68 -14.36 -15.95 -4.41
CA ASP A 68 -13.81 -17.28 -4.74
C ASP A 68 -12.56 -17.62 -3.91
N ARG A 69 -11.64 -16.65 -3.73
CA ARG A 69 -10.46 -16.83 -2.86
C ARG A 69 -10.85 -17.08 -1.40
N ARG A 70 -11.83 -16.33 -0.88
CA ARG A 70 -12.36 -16.55 0.48
C ARG A 70 -12.98 -17.94 0.60
N ARG A 71 -13.74 -18.39 -0.40
CA ARG A 71 -14.34 -19.73 -0.43
C ARG A 71 -13.28 -20.83 -0.43
N ARG A 72 -12.25 -20.71 -1.29
CA ARG A 72 -11.16 -21.69 -1.37
C ARG A 72 -10.39 -21.81 -0.05
N ARG A 73 -10.07 -20.68 0.58
CA ARG A 73 -9.41 -20.64 1.88
C ARG A 73 -10.25 -21.32 2.98
N LYS A 74 -11.53 -20.95 3.10
CA LYS A 74 -12.48 -21.60 4.03
C LYS A 74 -12.58 -23.11 3.77
N LYS A 75 -12.52 -23.53 2.51
CA LYS A 75 -12.57 -24.95 2.11
C LYS A 75 -11.28 -25.68 2.55
N ALA A 76 -10.12 -25.08 2.32
CA ALA A 76 -8.83 -25.62 2.76
C ALA A 76 -8.80 -25.80 4.28
N LEU A 77 -9.18 -24.76 5.04
CA LEU A 77 -9.26 -24.85 6.50
C LEU A 77 -10.27 -25.91 6.95
N TYR A 78 -11.45 -25.96 6.33
CA TYR A 78 -12.48 -26.96 6.66
C TYR A 78 -11.94 -28.39 6.57
N TYR A 79 -11.25 -28.74 5.48
CA TYR A 79 -10.73 -30.10 5.34
C TYR A 79 -9.63 -30.40 6.35
N ILE A 80 -8.69 -29.47 6.59
CA ILE A 80 -7.64 -29.65 7.60
C ILE A 80 -8.26 -29.89 8.99
N LEU A 81 -9.22 -29.06 9.39
CA LEU A 81 -9.87 -29.20 10.70
C LEU A 81 -10.73 -30.47 10.78
N ARG A 82 -11.36 -30.89 9.68
CA ARG A 82 -12.21 -32.09 9.64
C ARG A 82 -11.37 -33.34 9.82
N ASP A 83 -10.23 -33.41 9.14
CA ASP A 83 -9.33 -34.56 9.19
C ASP A 83 -8.71 -34.73 10.59
N LEU A 84 -8.74 -33.68 11.42
CA LEU A 84 -8.32 -33.67 12.82
C LEU A 84 -9.50 -33.78 13.83
N ASP A 85 -10.74 -34.05 13.37
CA ASP A 85 -11.99 -34.01 14.17
C ASP A 85 -12.23 -32.70 14.96
N MET A 86 -11.63 -31.59 14.53
CA MET A 86 -11.79 -30.26 15.15
C MET A 86 -13.03 -29.51 14.62
N ILE A 87 -13.76 -30.06 13.66
CA ILE A 87 -14.98 -29.47 13.09
C ILE A 87 -15.94 -30.60 12.69
N PRO A 88 -17.26 -30.48 12.92
CA PRO A 88 -18.19 -31.49 12.44
C PRO A 88 -18.22 -31.55 10.91
N ASP A 89 -18.48 -32.74 10.38
CA ASP A 89 -18.77 -32.90 8.95
C ASP A 89 -20.03 -32.11 8.58
N LYS A 90 -19.96 -31.32 7.51
CA LYS A 90 -21.09 -30.57 6.96
C LYS A 90 -22.27 -31.45 6.54
N ASN A 91 -22.03 -32.72 6.24
CA ASN A 91 -23.09 -33.68 5.94
C ASN A 91 -23.96 -33.97 7.18
N GLN A 92 -23.38 -33.84 8.39
CA GLN A 92 -24.10 -33.96 9.66
C GLN A 92 -24.71 -32.60 10.04
N LYS A 93 -25.80 -32.23 9.35
CA LYS A 93 -26.42 -30.89 9.43
C LYS A 93 -26.71 -30.44 10.86
N ASP A 94 -27.23 -31.32 11.71
CA ASP A 94 -27.60 -30.95 13.09
C ASP A 94 -26.38 -30.61 13.94
N LYS A 95 -25.35 -31.46 13.90
CA LYS A 95 -24.08 -31.19 14.60
C LYS A 95 -23.40 -29.94 14.05
N TRP A 96 -23.42 -29.75 12.73
CA TRP A 96 -22.89 -28.54 12.10
C TRP A 96 -23.62 -27.28 12.56
N ASN A 97 -24.95 -27.30 12.63
CA ASN A 97 -25.76 -26.16 13.04
C ASN A 97 -25.54 -25.79 14.50
N ILE A 98 -25.51 -26.78 15.41
CA ILE A 98 -25.20 -26.56 16.83
C ILE A 98 -23.79 -25.97 16.98
N TRP A 99 -22.80 -26.57 16.31
CA TRP A 99 -21.42 -26.08 16.35
C TRP A 99 -21.28 -24.65 15.76
N ALA A 100 -22.02 -24.34 14.70
CA ALA A 100 -21.99 -23.03 14.07
C ALA A 100 -22.58 -21.93 14.98
N GLN A 101 -23.53 -22.28 15.85
CA GLN A 101 -24.13 -21.40 16.84
C GLN A 101 -23.22 -21.10 18.04
N ILE A 102 -22.17 -21.91 18.26
CA ILE A 102 -21.16 -21.61 19.29
C ILE A 102 -20.60 -20.22 19.05
N ASP A 103 -20.68 -19.38 20.09
CA ASP A 103 -20.16 -18.03 20.05
C ASP A 103 -18.64 -18.04 19.89
N PRO A 104 -18.12 -17.57 18.74
CA PRO A 104 -16.69 -17.62 18.50
C PRO A 104 -15.92 -16.65 19.38
N TYR A 105 -16.48 -15.51 19.79
CA TYR A 105 -15.77 -14.55 20.63
C TYR A 105 -15.65 -15.11 22.04
N LYS A 106 -16.72 -15.70 22.59
CA LYS A 106 -16.68 -16.41 23.87
C LYS A 106 -15.59 -17.48 23.90
N ILE A 107 -15.56 -18.34 22.88
CA ILE A 107 -14.58 -19.43 22.81
C ILE A 107 -13.15 -18.92 22.58
N ARG A 108 -12.96 -17.89 21.75
CA ARG A 108 -11.67 -17.23 21.57
C ARG A 108 -11.15 -16.62 22.87
N THR A 109 -12.03 -16.05 23.71
CA THR A 109 -11.63 -15.56 25.05
C THR A 109 -11.32 -16.71 26.00
N LYS A 110 -12.21 -17.69 26.11
CA LYS A 110 -12.04 -18.87 26.98
C LYS A 110 -10.73 -19.61 26.68
N GLY A 111 -10.40 -19.80 25.41
CA GLY A 111 -9.20 -20.52 24.97
C GLY A 111 -7.87 -19.84 25.28
N LEU A 112 -7.87 -18.60 25.77
CA LEU A 112 -6.65 -17.93 26.26
C LEU A 112 -6.29 -18.36 27.68
N TYR A 113 -7.25 -18.89 28.42
CA TYR A 113 -7.12 -19.15 29.85
C TYR A 113 -7.34 -20.62 30.20
N GLU A 114 -8.23 -21.30 29.48
CA GLU A 114 -8.69 -22.67 29.78
C GLU A 114 -8.54 -23.62 28.58
N LYS A 115 -8.55 -24.93 28.86
CA LYS A 115 -8.63 -25.96 27.83
C LYS A 115 -9.98 -25.88 27.11
N LEU A 116 -9.94 -25.75 25.79
CA LEU A 116 -11.12 -25.92 24.94
C LEU A 116 -11.24 -27.37 24.51
N THR A 117 -12.45 -27.81 24.16
CA THR A 117 -12.60 -29.01 23.34
C THR A 117 -12.00 -28.78 21.96
N GLN A 118 -11.56 -29.84 21.27
CA GLN A 118 -11.02 -29.74 19.91
C GLN A 118 -11.99 -29.04 18.94
N LYS A 119 -13.29 -29.31 19.10
CA LYS A 119 -14.36 -28.69 18.30
C LYS A 119 -14.56 -27.21 18.61
N GLU A 120 -14.45 -26.81 19.87
CA GLU A 120 -14.42 -25.39 20.26
C GLU A 120 -13.18 -24.69 19.67
N PHE A 121 -12.00 -25.29 19.77
CA PHE A 121 -10.79 -24.68 19.21
C PHE A 121 -10.87 -24.55 17.68
N GLY A 122 -11.37 -25.57 16.98
CA GLY A 122 -11.67 -25.46 15.55
C GLY A 122 -12.69 -24.37 15.23
N ARG A 123 -13.65 -24.07 16.13
CA ARG A 123 -14.61 -22.96 15.96
C ARG A 123 -13.92 -21.60 16.03
N ALA A 124 -12.94 -21.45 16.92
CA ALA A 124 -12.11 -20.24 17.02
C ALA A 124 -11.28 -20.04 15.74
N LEU A 125 -10.55 -21.07 15.30
CA LEU A 125 -9.73 -21.03 14.07
C LEU A 125 -10.57 -20.73 12.82
N TYR A 126 -11.72 -21.38 12.68
CA TYR A 126 -12.65 -21.14 11.57
C TYR A 126 -13.20 -19.71 11.58
N HIS A 127 -13.37 -19.09 12.75
CA HIS A 127 -13.78 -17.70 12.85
C HIS A 127 -12.66 -16.72 12.44
N LEU A 128 -11.42 -16.96 12.87
CA LEU A 128 -10.24 -16.18 12.45
C LEU A 128 -10.07 -16.22 10.92
N ASP A 129 -10.35 -17.36 10.28
CA ASP A 129 -10.35 -17.43 8.82
C ASP A 129 -11.45 -16.60 8.16
N GLN A 130 -12.65 -16.58 8.77
CA GLN A 130 -13.76 -15.77 8.28
C GLN A 130 -13.49 -14.27 8.44
N ARG A 131 -12.78 -13.90 9.51
CA ARG A 131 -12.47 -12.54 9.96
C ARG A 131 -10.99 -12.47 10.30
N ARG A 132 -10.18 -12.05 9.33
CA ARG A 132 -8.71 -12.00 9.48
C ARG A 132 -8.13 -10.59 9.46
N GLY A 133 -8.95 -9.54 9.48
CA GLY A 133 -8.44 -8.16 9.45
C GLY A 133 -7.78 -7.71 8.15
N TYR A 134 -7.53 -6.41 8.09
CA TYR A 134 -6.88 -5.73 6.97
C TYR A 134 -5.35 -5.86 7.07
N LYS A 135 -4.70 -6.24 5.97
CA LYS A 135 -3.23 -6.23 5.82
C LYS A 135 -2.87 -5.15 4.82
N SER A 136 -2.11 -4.14 5.26
CA SER A 136 -1.60 -3.11 4.35
C SER A 136 -0.68 -3.74 3.31
N ASN A 137 -0.87 -3.40 2.04
CA ASN A 137 0.06 -3.77 0.97
C ASN A 137 1.09 -2.67 0.67
N ARG A 138 1.06 -1.55 1.41
CA ARG A 138 2.02 -0.45 1.23
C ARG A 138 3.36 -0.86 1.82
N LYS A 139 4.45 -0.56 1.10
CA LYS A 139 5.84 -0.81 1.54
C LYS A 139 6.48 0.36 2.31
N SER A 140 5.77 1.49 2.46
CA SER A 140 6.20 2.66 3.23
C SER A 140 5.02 3.28 4.00
N GLY A 141 5.29 3.87 5.17
CA GLY A 141 4.29 4.25 6.18
C GLY A 141 4.10 5.75 6.44
N ASN A 142 4.68 6.64 5.64
CA ASN A 142 4.71 8.09 5.95
C ASN A 142 3.83 8.96 5.06
N GLU A 143 2.52 8.74 5.09
CA GLU A 143 1.56 9.76 4.66
C GLU A 143 0.37 9.77 5.63
N LYS A 144 -0.18 10.97 5.88
CA LYS A 144 -1.28 11.32 6.79
C LYS A 144 -2.18 10.12 7.15
N LYS A 145 -2.45 9.93 8.45
CA LYS A 145 -3.29 8.86 8.98
C LYS A 145 -4.66 8.87 8.29
N GLY A 146 -4.84 7.99 7.31
CA GLY A 146 -6.12 7.81 6.64
C GLY A 146 -7.15 7.22 7.60
N VAL A 147 -8.44 7.33 7.26
CA VAL A 147 -9.57 6.86 8.09
C VAL A 147 -9.36 5.44 8.62
N VAL A 148 -8.83 4.52 7.79
CA VAL A 148 -8.52 3.14 8.18
C VAL A 148 -7.45 3.07 9.29
N GLN A 149 -6.36 3.83 9.16
CA GLN A 149 -5.26 3.81 10.14
C GLN A 149 -5.68 4.45 11.46
N SER A 150 -6.45 5.54 11.40
CA SER A 150 -7.05 6.15 12.58
C SER A 150 -7.99 5.19 13.29
N GLY A 151 -8.87 4.50 12.55
CA GLY A 151 -9.77 3.50 13.14
C GLY A 151 -9.05 2.28 13.72
N ILE A 152 -7.96 1.81 13.10
CA ILE A 152 -7.09 0.77 13.68
C ILE A 152 -6.50 1.23 15.01
N SER A 153 -6.03 2.48 15.07
CA SER A 153 -5.46 3.06 16.28
C SER A 153 -6.51 3.19 17.39
N GLU A 154 -7.74 3.54 17.04
CA GLU A 154 -8.87 3.61 17.97
C GLU A 154 -9.21 2.23 18.57
N VAL A 155 -9.22 1.18 17.74
CA VAL A 155 -9.41 -0.21 18.22
C VAL A 155 -8.30 -0.61 19.20
N ARG A 156 -7.02 -0.32 18.91
CA ARG A 156 -5.93 -0.64 19.85
C ARG A 156 -6.10 0.09 21.18
N LYS A 157 -6.36 1.40 21.16
CA LYS A 157 -6.63 2.17 22.38
C LYS A 157 -7.82 1.62 23.18
N ALA A 158 -8.85 1.13 22.50
CA ALA A 158 -10.01 0.53 23.15
C ALA A 158 -9.68 -0.84 23.78
N MET A 159 -8.82 -1.64 23.15
CA MET A 159 -8.28 -2.87 23.73
C MET A 159 -7.48 -2.56 24.99
N ASP A 160 -6.60 -1.55 24.95
CA ASP A 160 -5.80 -1.12 26.10
C ASP A 160 -6.69 -0.64 27.25
N LYS A 161 -7.68 0.21 26.97
CA LYS A 161 -8.63 0.74 27.96
C LYS A 161 -9.48 -0.34 28.64
N THR A 162 -9.78 -1.42 27.93
CA THR A 162 -10.56 -2.55 28.48
C THR A 162 -9.67 -3.65 29.05
N GLU A 163 -8.35 -3.43 29.10
CA GLU A 163 -7.36 -4.41 29.56
C GLU A 163 -7.55 -5.76 28.87
N SER A 164 -7.78 -5.72 27.55
CA SER A 164 -7.98 -6.93 26.73
C SER A 164 -6.67 -7.35 26.10
N LYS A 165 -6.23 -8.59 26.35
CA LYS A 165 -4.99 -9.14 25.80
C LYS A 165 -5.07 -9.35 24.29
N THR A 166 -6.27 -9.65 23.79
CA THR A 166 -6.49 -9.96 22.37
C THR A 166 -7.72 -9.25 21.82
N LEU A 167 -7.79 -9.18 20.49
CA LEU A 167 -8.96 -8.62 19.81
C LEU A 167 -10.23 -9.43 20.10
N GLY A 168 -10.15 -10.76 20.15
CA GLY A 168 -11.26 -11.64 20.50
C GLY A 168 -11.87 -11.32 21.86
N GLU A 169 -11.00 -11.15 22.88
CA GLU A 169 -11.40 -10.79 24.24
C GLU A 169 -12.06 -9.41 24.30
N PHE A 170 -11.47 -8.41 23.64
CA PHE A 170 -12.08 -7.09 23.52
C PHE A 170 -13.46 -7.15 22.86
N LEU A 171 -13.57 -7.87 21.73
CA LEU A 171 -14.81 -7.99 21.00
C LEU A 171 -15.89 -8.76 21.79
N PHE A 172 -15.49 -9.70 22.65
CA PHE A 172 -16.39 -10.38 23.58
C PHE A 172 -16.85 -9.45 24.71
N LYS A 173 -15.96 -8.68 25.34
CA LYS A 173 -16.33 -7.70 26.38
C LYS A 173 -17.33 -6.66 25.89
N ILE A 174 -17.18 -6.18 24.66
CA ILE A 174 -18.16 -5.24 24.06
C ILE A 174 -19.41 -5.94 23.54
N GLN A 175 -19.37 -7.26 23.32
CA GLN A 175 -20.55 -8.04 22.92
C GLN A 175 -21.61 -8.03 24.00
N ASP A 176 -21.20 -8.14 25.27
CA ASP A 176 -22.08 -8.06 26.43
C ASP A 176 -22.72 -6.67 26.59
N ASN A 177 -22.03 -5.61 26.15
CA ASN A 177 -22.58 -4.24 26.11
C ASN A 177 -23.65 -4.03 25.02
N HIS A 178 -23.95 -5.00 24.15
CA HIS A 178 -25.11 -4.91 23.24
C HIS A 178 -26.44 -4.93 24.00
N LEU A 179 -26.45 -5.39 25.26
CA LEU A 179 -27.66 -5.74 25.97
C LEU A 179 -27.97 -4.90 27.22
N LYS A 180 -27.04 -4.07 27.74
CA LYS A 180 -27.21 -3.55 29.12
C LYS A 180 -27.17 -2.05 29.39
N ASP A 181 -26.66 -1.15 28.54
CA ASP A 181 -26.81 0.27 28.86
C ASP A 181 -26.70 1.21 27.66
N LYS A 182 -27.68 2.11 27.53
CA LYS A 182 -27.82 3.03 26.40
C LYS A 182 -26.99 4.30 26.53
N TYR A 183 -26.54 4.69 27.73
CA TYR A 183 -26.01 6.02 27.95
C TYR A 183 -24.74 6.04 28.80
N LYS A 184 -23.58 6.07 28.14
CA LYS A 184 -22.34 6.76 28.58
C LYS A 184 -21.17 6.45 27.65
N PHE A 185 -20.59 7.51 27.10
CA PHE A 185 -19.44 7.63 26.17
C PHE A 185 -19.75 7.42 24.67
N GLY A 186 -20.05 8.52 23.96
CA GLY A 186 -19.80 8.69 22.51
C GLY A 186 -20.22 7.50 21.61
N GLU A 187 -21.52 7.23 21.57
CA GLU A 187 -22.08 5.89 21.77
C GLU A 187 -22.10 4.87 20.61
N GLU A 188 -21.67 5.14 19.37
CA GLU A 188 -21.80 4.10 18.31
C GLU A 188 -20.67 3.07 18.30
N PHE A 189 -19.44 3.48 18.63
CA PHE A 189 -18.27 2.60 18.55
C PHE A 189 -18.41 1.41 19.52
N TRP A 190 -18.80 1.64 20.77
CA TRP A 190 -18.89 0.60 21.81
C TRP A 190 -20.11 -0.31 21.66
N ARG A 191 -21.09 0.08 20.83
CA ARG A 191 -22.34 -0.67 20.61
C ARG A 191 -22.22 -1.80 19.59
N ARG A 192 -21.21 -1.84 18.73
CA ARG A 192 -21.17 -2.78 17.59
C ARG A 192 -19.82 -3.45 17.43
N ILE A 193 -19.84 -4.77 17.28
CA ILE A 193 -18.67 -5.57 16.86
C ILE A 193 -18.30 -5.23 15.40
N ARG A 194 -19.29 -4.96 14.56
CA ARG A 194 -19.11 -4.58 13.15
C ARG A 194 -18.70 -3.10 13.02
N ASN A 195 -18.22 -2.72 11.84
CA ASN A 195 -17.75 -1.37 11.49
C ASN A 195 -16.50 -0.90 12.25
N LYS A 196 -15.69 -1.84 12.74
CA LYS A 196 -14.36 -1.56 13.29
C LYS A 196 -13.26 -1.88 12.28
N TYR A 197 -12.31 -0.98 12.12
CA TYR A 197 -11.11 -1.22 11.32
C TYR A 197 -10.13 -2.06 12.14
N THR A 198 -10.15 -3.38 11.91
CA THR A 198 -9.24 -4.32 12.59
C THR A 198 -8.06 -4.65 11.68
N HIS A 199 -6.84 -4.55 12.21
CA HIS A 199 -5.62 -4.84 11.48
C HIS A 199 -5.26 -6.33 11.61
N ARG A 200 -4.49 -6.84 10.64
CA ARG A 200 -4.13 -8.27 10.52
C ARG A 200 -3.33 -8.76 11.72
N ASP A 201 -2.39 -7.95 12.20
CA ASP A 201 -1.51 -8.27 13.33
C ASP A 201 -2.29 -8.63 14.59
N MET A 202 -3.38 -7.92 14.92
CA MET A 202 -4.25 -8.20 16.06
C MET A 202 -4.81 -9.63 16.03
N TYR A 203 -5.08 -10.17 14.83
CA TYR A 203 -5.55 -11.55 14.67
C TYR A 203 -4.41 -12.56 14.70
N GLN A 204 -3.21 -12.19 14.23
CA GLN A 204 -2.02 -13.05 14.31
C GLN A 204 -1.54 -13.17 15.76
N GLU A 205 -1.41 -12.05 16.46
CA GLU A 205 -1.13 -11.97 17.90
C GLU A 205 -2.10 -12.85 18.71
N GLU A 206 -3.41 -12.77 18.41
CA GLU A 206 -4.41 -13.61 19.05
C GLU A 206 -4.30 -15.09 18.67
N PHE A 207 -4.07 -15.40 17.39
CA PHE A 207 -3.86 -16.77 16.92
C PHE A 207 -2.68 -17.42 17.63
N ASP A 208 -1.57 -16.69 17.78
CA ASP A 208 -0.37 -17.16 18.46
C ASP A 208 -0.62 -17.46 19.93
N LEU A 209 -1.32 -16.57 20.64
CA LEU A 209 -1.66 -16.75 22.05
C LEU A 209 -2.61 -17.92 22.26
N LEU A 210 -3.64 -18.04 21.42
CA LEU A 210 -4.55 -19.18 21.42
C LEU A 210 -3.83 -20.49 21.14
N TRP A 211 -2.98 -20.51 20.10
CA TRP A 211 -2.23 -21.69 19.72
C TRP A 211 -1.31 -22.14 20.85
N LYS A 212 -0.53 -21.20 21.40
CA LYS A 212 0.39 -21.48 22.51
C LYS A 212 -0.36 -22.10 23.68
N LYS A 213 -1.49 -21.52 24.09
CA LYS A 213 -2.27 -22.02 25.22
C LYS A 213 -2.89 -23.39 24.96
N GLN A 214 -3.49 -23.59 23.77
CA GLN A 214 -4.16 -24.85 23.47
C GLN A 214 -3.16 -26.00 23.19
N ALA A 215 -1.97 -25.69 22.69
CA ALA A 215 -0.90 -26.67 22.47
C ALA A 215 -0.39 -27.31 23.78
N GLU A 216 -0.50 -26.61 24.92
CA GLU A 216 -0.23 -27.19 26.25
C GLU A 216 -1.11 -28.42 26.54
N PHE A 217 -2.32 -28.49 25.96
CA PHE A 217 -3.29 -29.56 26.21
C PHE A 217 -3.41 -30.60 25.08
N TYR A 218 -2.90 -30.28 23.88
CA TYR A 218 -3.05 -31.08 22.66
C TYR A 218 -1.74 -31.13 21.86
N HIS A 219 -0.61 -31.37 22.52
CA HIS A 219 0.72 -31.34 21.91
C HIS A 219 0.88 -32.30 20.72
N ASP A 220 0.21 -33.46 20.75
CA ASP A 220 0.29 -34.46 19.68
C ASP A 220 -0.41 -34.02 18.39
N ILE A 221 -1.39 -33.13 18.50
CA ILE A 221 -2.20 -32.64 17.37
C ILE A 221 -1.70 -31.28 16.91
N LEU A 222 -1.38 -30.38 17.86
CA LEU A 222 -1.04 -28.98 17.60
C LEU A 222 0.47 -28.79 17.41
N THR A 223 1.02 -29.41 16.36
CA THR A 223 2.45 -29.35 16.06
C THR A 223 2.87 -28.01 15.43
N PRO A 224 4.16 -27.63 15.50
CA PRO A 224 4.69 -26.44 14.84
C PRO A 224 4.44 -26.41 13.33
N GLU A 225 4.50 -27.56 12.66
CA GLU A 225 4.25 -27.70 11.23
C GLU A 225 2.79 -27.37 10.89
N LEU A 226 1.86 -27.89 11.70
CA LEU A 226 0.43 -27.58 11.54
C LEU A 226 0.16 -26.10 11.80
N LYS A 227 0.80 -25.52 12.83
CA LYS A 227 0.71 -24.08 13.11
C LYS A 227 1.09 -23.25 11.89
N ASN A 228 2.29 -23.49 11.34
CA ASN A 228 2.83 -22.76 10.20
C ASN A 228 1.93 -22.91 8.97
N LYS A 229 1.47 -24.12 8.68
CA LYS A 229 0.53 -24.39 7.58
C LYS A 229 -0.78 -23.61 7.74
N LEU A 230 -1.35 -23.59 8.94
CA LEU A 230 -2.58 -22.86 9.20
C LEU A 230 -2.38 -21.34 9.14
N GLU A 231 -1.28 -20.84 9.67
CA GLU A 231 -0.98 -19.41 9.74
C GLU A 231 -0.67 -18.84 8.35
N GLU A 232 0.38 -19.35 7.71
CA GLU A 232 0.99 -18.76 6.51
C GLU A 232 0.26 -19.16 5.22
N ASP A 233 -0.18 -20.41 5.10
CA ASP A 233 -0.74 -20.96 3.85
C ASP A 233 -2.26 -20.92 3.80
N VAL A 234 -2.93 -20.87 4.96
CA VAL A 234 -4.39 -20.94 5.04
C VAL A 234 -4.98 -19.64 5.57
N ILE A 235 -5.04 -19.44 6.89
CA ILE A 235 -5.82 -18.41 7.57
C ILE A 235 -5.36 -17.02 7.12
N PHE A 236 -4.06 -16.74 7.19
CA PHE A 236 -3.53 -15.41 6.89
C PHE A 236 -2.96 -15.27 5.47
N TYR A 237 -2.90 -16.34 4.68
CA TYR A 237 -2.42 -16.31 3.31
C TYR A 237 -3.13 -15.26 2.44
N GLN A 238 -2.34 -14.42 1.78
CA GLN A 238 -2.82 -13.45 0.81
C GLN A 238 -1.91 -13.48 -0.41
N ARG A 239 -2.50 -13.73 -1.59
CA ARG A 239 -1.77 -13.69 -2.85
C ARG A 239 -1.06 -12.33 -3.01
N PRO A 240 0.20 -12.32 -3.49
CA PRO A 240 0.93 -11.09 -3.75
C PRO A 240 0.19 -10.23 -4.79
N ILE A 241 0.47 -8.94 -4.78
CA ILE A 241 -0.02 -8.03 -5.82
C ILE A 241 0.61 -8.45 -7.15
N GLY A 242 -0.22 -8.55 -8.20
CA GLY A 242 0.25 -8.89 -9.53
C GLY A 242 1.15 -7.80 -10.11
N SER A 243 2.18 -8.23 -10.85
CA SER A 243 3.09 -7.33 -11.56
C SER A 243 2.31 -6.38 -12.48
N GLN A 244 2.81 -5.15 -12.61
CA GLN A 244 2.33 -4.15 -13.56
C GLN A 244 3.31 -3.96 -14.72
N ALA A 245 4.32 -4.82 -14.85
CA ALA A 245 5.38 -4.70 -15.85
C ALA A 245 4.86 -4.61 -17.29
N GLU A 246 3.83 -5.38 -17.62
CA GLU A 246 3.19 -5.38 -18.95
C GLU A 246 2.47 -4.05 -19.24
N ASN A 247 1.91 -3.41 -18.22
CA ASN A 247 1.19 -2.13 -18.32
C ASN A 247 2.14 -0.92 -18.40
N VAL A 248 3.46 -1.13 -18.31
CA VAL A 248 4.45 -0.06 -18.50
C VAL A 248 4.49 0.30 -19.99
N GLY A 249 4.46 1.60 -20.29
CA GLY A 249 4.59 2.10 -21.66
C GLY A 249 5.97 1.86 -22.26
N HIS A 250 6.07 2.01 -23.58
CA HIS A 250 7.32 1.82 -24.33
C HIS A 250 8.19 3.08 -24.32
N CYS A 251 9.50 2.89 -24.53
CA CYS A 251 10.44 3.97 -24.75
C CYS A 251 10.06 4.72 -26.04
N SER A 252 10.24 6.04 -26.08
CA SER A 252 9.93 6.86 -27.25
C SER A 252 10.98 6.78 -28.36
N LEU A 253 12.19 6.34 -28.03
CA LEU A 253 13.30 6.18 -28.98
C LEU A 253 13.44 4.71 -29.43
N GLU A 254 13.24 3.78 -28.50
CA GLU A 254 13.31 2.33 -28.74
C GLU A 254 11.94 1.70 -28.46
N ASN A 255 11.05 1.69 -29.46
CA ASN A 255 9.65 1.28 -29.28
C ASN A 255 9.49 -0.18 -28.85
N ASP A 256 10.50 -1.04 -29.05
CA ASP A 256 10.52 -2.43 -28.57
C ASP A 256 10.84 -2.56 -27.07
N LYS A 257 11.42 -1.52 -26.45
CA LYS A 257 11.81 -1.52 -25.02
C LYS A 257 10.76 -0.85 -24.13
N LYS A 258 10.64 -1.36 -22.89
CA LYS A 258 9.83 -0.72 -21.83
C LYS A 258 10.56 0.46 -21.19
N ARG A 259 9.81 1.45 -20.71
CA ARG A 259 10.38 2.60 -20.00
C ARG A 259 11.12 2.16 -18.72
N ILE A 260 12.29 2.76 -18.48
CA ILE A 260 13.10 2.49 -17.30
C ILE A 260 12.40 2.94 -16.01
N PRO A 261 12.45 2.16 -14.92
CA PRO A 261 11.95 2.60 -13.62
C PRO A 261 12.71 3.82 -13.10
N LYS A 262 11.99 4.82 -12.59
CA LYS A 262 12.59 6.06 -12.06
C LYS A 262 13.59 5.83 -10.93
N ALA A 263 13.51 4.71 -10.22
CA ALA A 263 14.44 4.41 -9.13
C ALA A 263 15.79 3.83 -9.59
N ARG A 264 15.99 3.51 -10.88
CA ARG A 264 17.28 3.02 -11.39
C ARG A 264 18.33 4.14 -11.31
N LEU A 265 19.57 3.77 -10.96
CA LEU A 265 20.69 4.73 -10.85
C LEU A 265 20.95 5.46 -12.17
N ILE A 266 21.00 4.72 -13.29
CA ILE A 266 21.16 5.29 -14.64
C ILE A 266 20.07 6.33 -14.95
N PHE A 267 18.81 6.08 -14.55
CA PHE A 267 17.74 7.08 -14.72
C PHE A 267 17.95 8.31 -13.83
N GLN A 268 18.37 8.12 -12.58
CA GLN A 268 18.63 9.24 -11.67
C GLN A 268 19.76 10.12 -12.20
N GLU A 269 20.83 9.51 -12.70
CA GLU A 269 21.97 10.16 -13.35
C GLU A 269 21.55 10.92 -14.61
N PHE A 270 20.88 10.25 -15.57
CA PHE A 270 20.32 10.90 -16.76
C PHE A 270 19.48 12.13 -16.40
N ARG A 271 18.59 12.00 -15.41
CA ARG A 271 17.74 13.11 -14.96
C ARG A 271 18.59 14.24 -14.36
N LEU A 272 19.60 13.94 -13.56
CA LEU A 272 20.49 14.96 -12.99
C LEU A 272 21.26 15.71 -14.07
N ILE A 273 21.88 15.00 -15.01
CA ILE A 273 22.62 15.62 -16.12
C ILE A 273 21.68 16.51 -16.95
N LYS A 274 20.49 16.02 -17.28
CA LYS A 274 19.47 16.83 -17.96
C LYS A 274 19.09 18.08 -17.16
N THR A 275 18.90 17.95 -15.85
CA THR A 275 18.57 19.09 -14.97
C THR A 275 19.69 20.10 -14.94
N LEU A 276 20.95 19.67 -14.86
CA LEU A 276 22.14 20.54 -14.87
C LEU A 276 22.29 21.29 -16.18
N ASN A 277 22.11 20.61 -17.31
CA ASN A 277 22.22 21.24 -18.63
C ASN A 277 21.12 22.29 -18.87
N ASN A 278 19.98 22.15 -18.19
CA ASN A 278 18.88 23.11 -18.26
C ASN A 278 18.93 24.16 -17.15
N LEU A 279 19.82 24.05 -16.17
CA LEU A 279 19.92 24.97 -15.05
C LEU A 279 20.72 26.20 -15.50
N THR A 280 20.11 27.36 -15.35
CA THR A 280 20.75 28.66 -15.63
C THR A 280 20.56 29.60 -14.46
N VAL A 281 21.47 30.56 -14.34
CA VAL A 281 21.38 31.67 -13.37
C VAL A 281 21.12 32.96 -14.14
N ALA A 282 20.22 33.80 -13.64
CA ALA A 282 19.95 35.11 -14.22
C ALA A 282 21.14 36.04 -13.99
N ASP A 283 21.56 36.74 -15.05
CA ASP A 283 22.51 37.85 -14.97
C ASP A 283 21.83 39.16 -14.52
N GLU A 284 22.58 40.26 -14.52
CA GLU A 284 22.12 41.60 -14.13
C GLU A 284 20.97 42.12 -15.03
N ASN A 285 20.89 41.62 -16.27
CA ASN A 285 19.85 41.97 -17.24
C ASN A 285 18.68 40.97 -17.25
N GLY A 286 18.72 39.96 -16.37
CA GLY A 286 17.73 38.89 -16.31
C GLY A 286 17.90 37.79 -17.37
N GLN A 287 18.99 37.80 -18.14
CA GLN A 287 19.32 36.76 -19.10
C GLN A 287 19.87 35.52 -18.39
N GLY A 288 19.36 34.34 -18.76
CA GLY A 288 19.82 33.07 -18.18
C GLY A 288 21.18 32.65 -18.74
N LEU A 289 22.22 32.67 -17.91
CA LEU A 289 23.55 32.17 -18.24
C LEU A 289 23.71 30.70 -17.79
N PRO A 290 24.27 29.82 -18.63
CA PRO A 290 24.61 28.46 -18.24
C PRO A 290 25.81 28.43 -17.28
N PHE A 291 25.89 27.39 -16.46
CA PHE A 291 27.06 27.16 -15.60
C PHE A 291 28.27 26.62 -16.38
N SER A 292 29.47 26.91 -15.89
CA SER A 292 30.70 26.29 -16.39
C SER A 292 30.73 24.78 -16.09
N ASP A 293 31.59 24.03 -16.78
CA ASP A 293 31.66 22.58 -16.58
C ASP A 293 32.15 22.20 -15.18
N GLU A 294 33.07 22.97 -14.60
CA GLU A 294 33.53 22.85 -13.21
C GLU A 294 32.38 23.07 -12.21
N GLN A 295 31.56 24.10 -12.44
CA GLN A 295 30.39 24.37 -11.61
C GLN A 295 29.35 23.25 -11.74
N LYS A 296 29.10 22.75 -12.96
CA LYS A 296 28.19 21.61 -13.18
C LYS A 296 28.68 20.36 -12.47
N GLU A 297 29.97 20.06 -12.50
CA GLU A 297 30.55 18.91 -11.80
C GLU A 297 30.38 19.04 -10.27
N LEU A 298 30.65 20.21 -9.71
CA LEU A 298 30.45 20.49 -8.30
C LEU A 298 28.98 20.29 -7.88
N ILE A 299 28.05 20.86 -8.66
CA ILE A 299 26.61 20.71 -8.40
C ILE A 299 26.19 19.25 -8.56
N TYR A 300 26.67 18.54 -9.58
CA TYR A 300 26.37 17.12 -9.80
C TYR A 300 26.76 16.28 -8.59
N ASN A 301 28.01 16.39 -8.14
CA ASN A 301 28.53 15.66 -6.98
C ASN A 301 27.73 15.97 -5.71
N TYR A 302 27.28 17.21 -5.55
CA TYR A 302 26.47 17.63 -4.41
C TYR A 302 25.06 17.04 -4.44
N LEU A 303 24.40 17.06 -5.60
CA LEU A 303 23.06 16.50 -5.82
C LEU A 303 23.04 14.97 -5.80
N ASN A 304 24.11 14.32 -6.28
CA ASN A 304 24.19 12.87 -6.37
C ASN A 304 24.20 12.18 -4.98
N LYS A 305 24.52 12.92 -3.92
CA LYS A 305 24.59 12.42 -2.54
C LYS A 305 23.32 12.72 -1.73
N ARG A 306 22.36 13.47 -2.26
CA ARG A 306 21.20 14.00 -1.51
C ARG A 306 19.88 13.70 -2.19
N GLU A 307 18.81 13.58 -1.42
CA GLU A 307 17.46 13.39 -1.99
C GLU A 307 16.89 14.70 -2.58
N THR A 308 17.14 15.81 -1.90
CA THR A 308 16.68 17.16 -2.21
C THR A 308 17.70 18.17 -1.72
N VAL A 309 17.81 19.30 -2.42
CA VAL A 309 18.71 20.41 -2.08
C VAL A 309 17.97 21.72 -2.31
N SER A 310 18.01 22.65 -1.36
CA SER A 310 17.39 23.97 -1.54
C SER A 310 18.20 24.82 -2.51
N PHE A 311 17.52 25.73 -3.22
CA PHE A 311 18.21 26.67 -4.10
C PHE A 311 19.21 27.55 -3.33
N ASN A 312 18.88 27.94 -2.09
CA ASN A 312 19.82 28.65 -1.22
C ASN A 312 21.10 27.85 -0.95
N ALA A 313 21.00 26.54 -0.69
CA ALA A 313 22.17 25.69 -0.49
C ALA A 313 23.00 25.55 -1.77
N LEU A 314 22.34 25.54 -2.95
CA LEU A 314 23.05 25.59 -4.22
C LEU A 314 23.77 26.93 -4.40
N LYS A 315 23.10 28.07 -4.21
CA LYS A 315 23.73 29.41 -4.32
C LYS A 315 25.00 29.49 -3.47
N SER A 316 24.93 29.04 -2.21
CA SER A 316 26.10 28.99 -1.32
C SER A 316 27.20 28.04 -1.81
N LEU A 317 26.86 26.89 -2.42
CA LEU A 317 27.85 25.93 -2.95
C LEU A 317 28.69 26.52 -4.08
N ILE A 318 28.07 27.29 -4.98
CA ILE A 318 28.72 27.86 -6.16
C ILE A 318 29.14 29.32 -5.99
N GLY A 319 29.02 29.89 -4.78
CA GLY A 319 29.48 31.24 -4.46
C GLY A 319 28.57 32.38 -4.92
N TYR A 320 27.32 32.11 -5.27
CA TYR A 320 26.35 33.15 -5.60
C TYR A 320 25.69 33.74 -4.35
N ASN A 321 25.32 35.02 -4.44
CA ASN A 321 24.54 35.69 -3.39
C ASN A 321 23.12 35.11 -3.29
N LYS A 322 22.40 35.43 -2.21
CA LYS A 322 21.01 34.95 -2.00
C LYS A 322 20.02 35.49 -3.04
N ASN A 323 20.35 36.62 -3.66
CA ASN A 323 19.50 37.31 -4.63
C ASN A 323 19.61 36.73 -6.04
N ALA A 324 20.63 35.92 -6.32
CA ALA A 324 20.76 35.22 -7.59
C ALA A 324 19.53 34.35 -7.82
N VAL A 325 18.95 34.39 -9.01
CA VAL A 325 17.72 33.66 -9.35
C VAL A 325 18.04 32.58 -10.35
N PHE A 326 17.71 31.33 -10.04
CA PHE A 326 17.87 30.25 -11.00
C PHE A 326 16.58 30.08 -11.81
N ASN A 327 16.68 29.74 -13.09
CA ASN A 327 15.49 29.55 -13.94
C ASN A 327 14.54 28.45 -13.41
N LEU A 328 15.06 27.44 -12.71
CA LEU A 328 14.28 26.37 -12.10
C LEU A 328 13.73 26.69 -10.69
N GLU A 329 14.10 27.85 -10.13
CA GLU A 329 13.58 28.38 -8.87
C GLU A 329 12.23 29.09 -9.07
N ILE A 330 11.92 29.52 -10.30
CA ILE A 330 10.71 30.25 -10.67
C ILE A 330 9.50 29.29 -10.69
N GLY A 331 8.45 29.61 -9.92
CA GLY A 331 7.20 28.83 -9.83
C GLY A 331 7.16 27.83 -8.68
N GLU A 332 7.02 28.34 -7.44
CA GLU A 332 6.77 27.61 -6.17
C GLU A 332 7.76 26.48 -5.82
N LYS A 333 8.89 26.33 -6.51
CA LYS A 333 9.89 25.30 -6.22
C LYS A 333 11.02 25.86 -5.37
N GLU A 334 10.99 25.51 -4.09
CA GLU A 334 12.08 25.87 -3.15
C GLU A 334 13.31 24.95 -3.23
N ASN A 335 13.15 23.78 -3.85
CA ASN A 335 14.16 22.72 -3.81
C ASN A 335 14.37 22.05 -5.18
N LEU A 336 15.63 21.74 -5.48
CA LEU A 336 16.06 20.87 -6.55
C LEU A 336 16.09 19.41 -6.07
N THR A 337 15.69 18.49 -6.94
CA THR A 337 15.70 17.05 -6.62
C THR A 337 17.06 16.42 -6.90
N GLY A 338 17.71 15.85 -5.89
CA GLY A 338 18.96 15.11 -6.02
C GLY A 338 18.74 13.61 -6.33
N ASN A 339 19.82 12.82 -6.35
CA ASN A 339 19.74 11.36 -6.60
C ASN A 339 19.13 10.63 -5.40
N LYS A 340 17.80 10.47 -5.43
CA LYS A 340 17.04 9.85 -4.34
C LYS A 340 17.44 8.40 -4.09
N THR A 341 17.78 7.68 -5.15
CA THR A 341 18.16 6.27 -5.03
C THR A 341 19.51 6.16 -4.34
N ASN A 342 20.51 6.89 -4.81
CA ASN A 342 21.85 6.84 -4.24
C ASN A 342 21.86 7.28 -2.77
N ALA A 343 21.21 8.41 -2.46
CA ALA A 343 21.10 8.89 -1.07
C ALA A 343 20.47 7.84 -0.13
N LYS A 344 19.41 7.16 -0.57
CA LYS A 344 18.77 6.09 0.23
C LYS A 344 19.63 4.85 0.38
N LEU A 345 20.32 4.43 -0.68
CA LEU A 345 21.23 3.29 -0.66
C LEU A 345 22.42 3.55 0.27
N THR A 346 23.08 4.70 0.14
CA THR A 346 24.18 5.10 1.02
C THR A 346 23.76 5.11 2.48
N ASN A 347 22.60 5.70 2.79
CA ASN A 347 22.07 5.69 4.16
C ASN A 347 21.78 4.28 4.68
N ALA A 348 21.25 3.39 3.84
CA ALA A 348 20.97 2.01 4.23
C ALA A 348 22.26 1.19 4.46
N VAL A 349 23.24 1.32 3.57
CA VAL A 349 24.55 0.65 3.69
C VAL A 349 25.30 1.16 4.92
N PHE A 350 25.36 2.47 5.13
CA PHE A 350 26.00 3.06 6.30
C PHE A 350 25.37 2.57 7.61
N LYS A 351 24.03 2.53 7.69
CA LYS A 351 23.32 1.97 8.85
C LYS A 351 23.68 0.51 9.08
N SER A 352 23.75 -0.30 8.02
CA SER A 352 24.10 -1.71 8.15
C SER A 352 25.53 -1.91 8.64
N LEU A 353 26.49 -1.13 8.13
CA LEU A 353 27.89 -1.17 8.57
C LEU A 353 28.03 -0.73 10.03
N MET A 354 27.32 0.32 10.45
CA MET A 354 27.31 0.77 11.85
C MET A 354 26.69 -0.27 12.79
N GLN A 355 25.61 -0.95 12.38
CA GLN A 355 25.03 -2.05 13.16
C GLN A 355 25.97 -3.24 13.28
N GLN A 356 26.69 -3.59 12.22
CA GLN A 356 27.72 -4.65 12.27
C GLN A 356 28.90 -4.24 13.17
N ARG A 357 29.35 -2.99 13.10
CA ARG A 357 30.42 -2.47 13.97
C ARG A 357 29.98 -2.43 15.44
N LEU A 358 28.75 -2.02 15.75
CA LEU A 358 28.20 -2.08 17.11
C LEU A 358 28.08 -3.52 17.64
N ARG A 359 27.66 -4.47 16.79
CA ARG A 359 27.66 -5.90 17.14
C ARG A 359 29.07 -6.46 17.29
N GLY A 360 30.03 -6.01 16.49
CA GLY A 360 31.45 -6.36 16.62
C GLY A 360 32.08 -5.79 17.90
N VAL A 361 31.79 -4.54 18.25
CA VAL A 361 32.26 -3.89 19.49
C VAL A 361 31.63 -4.55 20.73
N LEU A 362 30.34 -4.93 20.68
CA LEU A 362 29.71 -5.74 21.74
C LEU A 362 30.24 -7.19 21.77
N GLY A 363 30.64 -7.75 20.62
CA GLY A 363 31.28 -9.06 20.54
C GLY A 363 32.69 -9.08 21.13
N PHE A 364 33.45 -7.99 20.98
CA PHE A 364 34.76 -7.82 21.62
C PHE A 364 34.66 -7.52 23.13
N ALA A 365 33.56 -6.91 23.58
CA ALA A 365 33.32 -6.67 25.01
C ALA A 365 32.99 -7.95 25.81
N VAL A 366 32.66 -9.06 25.13
CA VAL A 366 32.34 -10.36 25.78
C VAL A 366 33.52 -11.35 25.77
N TRP A 367 34.62 -11.03 25.06
CA TRP A 367 35.80 -11.90 24.94
C TRP A 367 37.12 -11.17 25.23
N GLY A 368 37.14 -10.43 26.35
CA GLY A 368 38.30 -9.64 26.79
C GLY A 368 38.88 -10.06 28.14
N LYS A 369 38.96 -11.36 28.46
CA LYS A 369 39.85 -11.90 29.51
C LYS A 369 40.30 -13.33 29.16
N GLY A 370 41.61 -13.49 28.99
CA GLY A 370 42.30 -14.76 28.70
C GLY A 370 42.41 -15.00 27.20
N THR A 371 43.57 -15.12 26.57
CA THR A 371 44.85 -15.67 27.05
C THR A 371 45.96 -15.17 26.11
N GLN A 372 47.12 -14.82 26.67
CA GLN A 372 48.38 -14.77 25.91
C GLN A 372 48.66 -16.15 25.29
N ILE A 373 49.32 -16.20 24.12
CA ILE A 373 50.46 -17.09 23.78
C ILE A 373 50.75 -17.03 22.26
N PHE A 374 51.93 -16.48 21.97
CA PHE A 374 52.94 -16.71 20.92
C PHE A 374 52.67 -16.45 19.41
N GLU A 375 53.60 -15.62 18.88
CA GLU A 375 54.20 -15.46 17.53
C GLU A 375 53.34 -15.54 16.25
#